data_AF-A0A379UVU5-F1
#
_entry.id   AF-A0A379UVU5-F1
#
_cell.length_a   1.000
_cell.length_b   1.000
_cell.length_c   1.000
_cell.angle_alpha   90.00
_cell.angle_beta   90.00
_cell.angle_gamma   90.00
#
_symmetry.space_group_name_H-M   'P 1'
#
loop_
_entity.id
_entity.type
_entity.pdbx_description
1 polymer ?
#
loop_
_entity_poly.entity_id
_entity_poly.type
_entity_poly.pdbx_seq_one_letter_code
_entity_poly.pdbx_strand_id
1 'polypeptide(L)' 'MSVIKMTDLDLAGKRVFIRADLNVPVKEGKVTSDARIRASLPTIELALKQGAKVMVTSHPGSSYRRRVQRRILSAAGC' A
#
# COMPACT_ATOMS: atom_id res chain seq x y z
N MET A 1 -20.48 13.37 4.70
CA MET A 1 -20.22 12.16 5.52
C MET A 1 -18.99 12.44 6.37
N SER A 2 -19.06 12.28 7.69
CA SER A 2 -17.89 12.49 8.56
C SER A 2 -16.99 11.25 8.47
N VAL A 3 -15.74 11.45 8.05
CA VAL A 3 -14.73 10.41 7.97
C VAL A 3 -13.54 10.83 8.83
N ILE A 4 -13.09 9.92 9.69
CA ILE A 4 -11.88 10.13 10.49
C ILE A 4 -10.69 10.00 9.56
N LYS A 5 -9.84 11.03 9.49
CA LYS A 5 -8.64 11.00 8.66
C LYS A 5 -7.53 10.28 9.41
N MET A 6 -6.74 9.51 8.68
CA MET A 6 -5.54 8.87 9.22
C MET A 6 -4.54 9.90 9.78
N THR A 7 -4.47 11.10 9.19
CA THR A 7 -3.60 12.20 9.62
C THR A 7 -3.93 12.73 11.00
N ASP A 8 -5.14 12.48 11.50
CA ASP A 8 -5.64 13.02 12.75
C ASP A 8 -5.50 12.00 13.90
N LEU A 9 -4.88 10.84 13.62
CA LEU A 9 -4.69 9.73 14.55
C LEU A 9 -3.22 9.58 14.93
N ASP A 10 -2.96 9.26 16.19
CA ASP A 10 -1.65 8.78 16.63
C ASP A 10 -1.49 7.30 16.23
N LEU A 11 -0.50 7.02 15.37
CA LEU A 11 -0.24 5.68 14.84
C LEU A 11 0.95 4.97 15.53
N ALA A 12 1.64 5.63 16.46
CA ALA A 12 2.86 5.10 17.08
C ALA A 12 2.59 3.77 17.82
N GLY A 13 3.37 2.74 17.47
CA GLY A 13 3.25 1.40 18.07
C GLY A 13 1.96 0.64 17.70
N LYS A 14 1.04 1.24 16.93
CA LYS A 14 -0.22 0.61 16.53
C LYS A 14 -0.02 -0.26 15.28
N ARG A 15 -0.94 -1.21 15.11
CA ARG A 15 -1.06 -2.00 13.87
C ARG A 15 -2.06 -1.32 12.94
N VAL A 16 -1.63 -0.97 11.74
CA VAL A 16 -2.45 -0.26 10.75
C VAL A 16 -2.67 -1.16 9.55
N PHE A 17 -3.94 -1.45 9.26
CA PHE A 17 -4.35 -2.25 8.11
C PHE A 17 -4.84 -1.33 6.99
N ILE A 18 -4.05 -1.23 5.92
CA ILE A 18 -4.31 -0.35 4.77
C ILE A 18 -4.85 -1.18 3.61
N ARG A 19 -6.07 -0.86 3.19
CA ARG A 19 -6.64 -1.35 1.93
C ARG A 19 -6.23 -0.39 0.81
N ALA A 20 -5.17 -0.75 0.08
CA ALA A 20 -4.65 0.00 -1.06
C ALA A 20 -5.24 -0.49 -2.38
N ASP A 21 -5.20 0.37 -3.40
CA ASP A 21 -5.50 -0.02 -4.78
C ASP A 21 -4.20 -0.41 -5.50
N LEU A 22 -3.97 -1.71 -5.62
CA LEU A 22 -2.80 -2.28 -6.26
C LEU A 22 -3.16 -3.00 -7.57
N ASN A 23 -4.29 -2.65 -8.18
CA ASN A 23 -4.74 -3.25 -9.43
C ASN A 23 -3.99 -2.66 -10.63
N VAL A 24 -2.73 -3.07 -10.80
CA VAL A 24 -1.87 -2.61 -11.89
C VAL A 24 -1.92 -3.55 -13.10
N PRO A 25 -1.78 -3.03 -14.33
CA PRO A 25 -1.66 -3.87 -15.51
C PRO A 25 -0.34 -4.66 -15.45
N VAL A 26 -0.44 -5.97 -15.71
CA VAL A 26 0.70 -6.90 -15.71
C VAL A 26 0.74 -7.63 -17.04
N LYS A 27 1.88 -7.56 -17.74
CA LYS A 27 2.16 -8.34 -18.95
C LYS A 27 3.36 -9.24 -18.68
N GLU A 28 3.23 -10.54 -18.95
CA GLU A 28 4.30 -11.53 -18.76
C GLU A 28 4.89 -11.54 -17.32
N GLY A 29 4.06 -11.21 -16.32
CA GLY A 29 4.50 -11.13 -14.92
C GLY A 29 5.33 -9.88 -14.58
N LYS A 30 5.41 -8.90 -15.48
CA LYS A 30 6.00 -7.57 -15.25
C LYS A 30 4.89 -6.51 -15.19
N VAL A 31 5.00 -5.61 -14.21
CA VAL A 31 4.13 -4.43 -14.11
C VAL A 31 4.46 -3.50 -15.28
N THR A 32 3.46 -3.14 -16.09
CA THR A 32 3.65 -2.24 -17.24
C THR A 32 3.33 -0.78 -16.91
N SER A 33 2.55 -0.55 -15.85
CA SER A 33 2.31 0.79 -15.29
C SER A 33 2.16 0.67 -13.77
N ASP A 34 2.90 1.50 -13.03
CA ASP A 34 2.96 1.49 -11.57
C ASP A 34 2.27 2.69 -10.92
N ALA A 35 1.48 3.46 -11.68
CA ALA A 35 0.82 4.69 -11.21
C ALA A 35 0.00 4.47 -9.92
N ARG A 36 -0.75 3.37 -9.83
CA ARG A 36 -1.56 3.05 -8.63
C ARG A 36 -0.72 2.68 -7.41
N ILE A 37 0.40 1.98 -7.64
CA ILE A 37 1.35 1.67 -6.57
C ILE A 37 1.93 2.97 -6.03
N ARG A 38 2.43 3.85 -6.92
CA ARG A 38 2.99 5.15 -6.53
C ARG A 38 1.98 6.04 -5.81
N ALA A 39 0.71 6.04 -6.24
CA ALA A 39 -0.35 6.77 -5.56
C ALA A 39 -0.62 6.28 -4.12
N SER A 40 -0.34 5.00 -3.83
CA SER A 40 -0.55 4.42 -2.50
C SER A 40 0.65 4.60 -1.56
N LEU A 41 1.85 4.89 -2.09
CA LEU A 41 3.08 5.00 -1.30
C LEU A 41 3.03 6.10 -0.22
N PRO A 42 2.54 7.33 -0.47
CA PRO A 42 2.55 8.39 0.54
C PRO A 42 1.82 8.00 1.83
N THR A 43 0.70 7.28 1.71
CA THR A 43 -0.08 6.82 2.86
C THR A 43 0.67 5.75 3.66
N ILE A 44 1.34 4.82 2.97
CA ILE A 44 2.12 3.75 3.59
C ILE A 44 3.34 4.34 4.30
N GLU A 45 4.07 5.23 3.63
CA GLU A 45 5.23 5.92 4.18
C GLU A 45 4.87 6.77 5.40
N LEU A 46 3.74 7.48 5.37
CA LEU A 46 3.28 8.28 6.50
C LEU A 46 3.03 7.40 7.73
N ALA A 47 2.35 6.27 7.56
CA ALA A 47 2.09 5.34 8.66
C ALA A 47 3.40 4.73 9.22
N LEU A 48 4.34 4.34 8.34
CA LEU A 48 5.65 3.83 8.76
C LEU A 48 6.48 4.90 9.50
N LYS A 49 6.53 6.14 8.98
CA LYS A 49 7.24 7.27 9.61
C LYS A 49 6.72 7.61 10.99
N GLN A 50 5.43 7.39 11.24
CA GLN A 50 4.83 7.55 12.58
C GLN A 50 5.07 6.36 13.52
N GLY A 51 5.82 5.33 13.10
CA GLY A 51 6.14 4.18 13.94
C GLY A 51 5.05 3.11 14.00
N ALA A 52 4.15 3.07 13.01
CA ALA A 52 3.13 2.03 12.93
C ALA A 52 3.67 0.72 12.35
N LYS A 53 3.06 -0.40 12.74
CA LYS A 53 3.23 -1.70 12.09
C LYS A 53 2.20 -1.83 10.97
N VAL A 54 2.64 -1.62 9.72
CA VAL A 54 1.76 -1.51 8.55
C VAL A 54 1.52 -2.86 7.88
N MET A 55 0.25 -3.16 7.60
CA MET A 55 -0.19 -4.30 6.78
C MET A 55 -0.97 -3.76 5.58
N VAL A 56 -0.55 -4.11 4.36
CA VAL A 56 -1.20 -3.65 3.13
C VAL A 56 -1.93 -4.80 2.46
N THR A 57 -3.19 -4.55 2.08
CA THR A 57 -4.00 -5.45 1.26
C THR A 57 -4.55 -4.72 0.05
N SER A 58 -4.94 -5.46 -0.99
CA SER A 58 -5.65 -4.96 -2.16
C SER A 58 -6.66 -6.00 -2.62
N HIS A 59 -7.57 -5.59 -3.50
CA HIS A 59 -8.45 -6.52 -4.19
C HIS A 59 -7.66 -7.57 -5.01
N PRO A 60 -8.16 -8.82 -5.09
CA PRO A 60 -7.69 -9.78 -6.08
C PRO A 60 -8.21 -9.36 -7.46
N GLY A 61 -7.44 -8.55 -8.18
CA GLY A 61 -7.74 -8.20 -9.57
C GLY A 61 -7.47 -9.38 -10.53
N SER A 62 -8.06 -9.34 -11.74
CA SER A 62 -7.81 -10.36 -12.78
C SER A 62 -6.33 -10.47 -13.19
N SER A 63 -5.54 -9.40 -12.96
CA SER A 63 -4.08 -9.37 -13.18
C SER A 63 -3.25 -9.73 -11.93
N TYR A 64 -3.87 -10.16 -10.83
CA TYR A 64 -3.21 -10.43 -9.55
C TYR A 64 -2.38 -11.71 -9.60
N ARG A 65 -1.12 -11.59 -10.05
CA ARG A 65 -0.07 -12.58 -9.81
C ARG A 65 0.68 -12.15 -8.54
N ARG A 66 0.94 -13.08 -7.61
CA ARG A 66 1.56 -12.95 -6.25
C ARG A 66 2.81 -12.05 -6.10
N ARG A 67 3.31 -11.41 -7.16
CA ARG A 67 4.55 -10.62 -7.21
C ARG A 67 4.43 -9.15 -6.81
N VAL A 68 3.22 -8.57 -6.74
CA VAL A 68 3.05 -7.14 -6.41
C VAL A 68 3.38 -6.84 -4.93
N GLN A 69 3.09 -7.77 -4.02
CA GLN A 69 3.30 -7.60 -2.58
C GLN A 69 4.78 -7.33 -2.20
N ARG A 70 5.74 -8.00 -2.87
CA ARG A 70 7.17 -7.85 -2.57
C ARG A 70 7.75 -6.50 -3.00
N ARG A 71 7.21 -5.87 -4.05
CA ARG A 71 7.73 -4.57 -4.54
C ARG A 71 7.35 -3.40 -3.66
N ILE A 72 6.23 -3.47 -2.94
CA ILE A 72 5.78 -2.40 -2.05
C ILE A 72 6.66 -2.31 -0.81
N LEU A 73 7.06 -3.45 -0.24
CA LEU A 73 7.97 -3.50 0.90
C LEU A 73 9.37 -2.96 0.52
N SER A 74 9.88 -3.35 -0.65
CA SER A 74 11.17 -2.84 -1.14
C SER A 74 11.15 -1.36 -1.51
N ALA A 75 10.03 -0.81 -1.99
CA ALA A 75 9.88 0.61 -2.29
C ALA A 75 9.68 1.47 -1.02
N ALA A 76 9.12 0.88 0.05
CA ALA A 76 8.90 1.55 1.33
C ALA A 76 10.14 1.50 2.26
N GLY A 77 11.25 0.90 1.84
CA GLY A 77 12.50 0.85 2.60
C GLY A 77 12.50 -0.13 3.78
N CYS A 78 11.68 -1.18 3.74
CA CYS A 78 11.72 -2.30 4.69
C CYS A 78 12.52 -3.49 4.15
#